data_AF-A0AAW9EE03-F1
#
_entry.id   AF-A0AAW9EE03-F1
#
_cell.length_a   1.000
_cell.length_b   1.000
_cell.length_c   1.000
_cell.angle_alpha   90.00
_cell.angle_beta   90.00
_cell.angle_gamma   90.00
#
_symmetry.space_group_name_H-M   'P 1'
#
loop_
_entity.id
_entity.type
_entity.pdbx_description
1 polymer ?
#
loop_
_entity_poly.entity_id
_entity_poly.type
_entity_poly.pdbx_seq_one_letter_code
_entity_poly.pdbx_strand_id
1 'polypeptide(L)'
;FLHHAADDSFPSDHGTVSFTFALAFLFWHRLWSGALLMAIAAAIAWSRVYLGVHWPLDMVGGLLAGMCGCLGAALIWHTFG
;
A
#
# COMPACT_ATOMS: atom_id res chain seq x y z
N PHE A 1 5.79 12.61 20.21
CA PHE A 1 4.50 12.18 19.66
C PHE A 1 3.91 13.33 18.86
N LEU A 2 3.68 13.14 17.56
CA LEU A 2 3.06 14.16 16.71
C LEU A 2 1.54 14.16 16.95
N HIS A 3 0.96 15.33 17.18
CA HIS A 3 -0.48 15.49 17.36
C HIS A 3 -1.20 15.18 16.03
N HIS A 4 -2.07 14.17 16.00
CA HIS A 4 -2.89 13.79 14.86
C HIS A 4 -4.33 13.61 15.34
N ALA A 5 -5.32 13.88 14.48
CA ALA A 5 -6.72 13.59 14.78
C ALA A 5 -6.91 12.08 14.96
N ALA A 6 -7.87 11.68 15.80
CA ALA A 6 -8.23 10.27 15.93
C ALA A 6 -8.88 9.81 14.61
N ASP A 7 -8.13 9.06 13.81
CA ASP A 7 -8.61 8.31 12.66
C ASP A 7 -8.51 6.80 12.93
N ASP A 8 -9.24 6.00 12.16
CA ASP A 8 -9.12 4.55 12.23
C ASP A 8 -7.73 4.15 11.74
N SER A 9 -6.92 3.58 12.64
CA SER A 9 -5.56 3.17 12.32
C SER A 9 -5.47 2.02 11.29
N PHE A 10 -6.55 1.25 11.10
CA PHE A 10 -6.59 0.06 10.26
C PHE A 10 -7.68 0.11 9.18
N PRO A 11 -7.37 -0.23 7.91
CA PRO A 11 -6.02 -0.35 7.34
C PRO A 11 -5.37 1.04 7.21
N SER A 12 -4.03 1.11 7.18
CA SER A 12 -3.37 2.41 7.01
C SER A 12 -3.61 2.98 5.62
N ASP A 13 -4.14 4.20 5.51
CA ASP A 13 -4.31 4.91 4.23
C ASP A 13 -2.98 5.10 3.50
N HIS A 14 -1.95 5.53 4.22
CA HIS A 14 -0.61 5.74 3.67
C HIS A 14 -0.01 4.43 3.14
N GLY A 15 -0.19 3.32 3.88
CA GLY A 15 0.20 1.99 3.42
C GLY A 15 -0.59 1.57 2.19
N THR A 16 -1.92 1.69 2.23
CA THR A 16 -2.82 1.27 1.16
C THR A 16 -2.47 1.95 -0.16
N VAL A 17 -2.32 3.27 -0.17
CA VAL A 17 -1.99 4.01 -1.39
C VAL A 17 -0.59 3.65 -1.90
N SER A 18 0.42 3.68 -1.04
CA SER A 18 1.82 3.43 -1.45
C SER A 18 2.03 2.00 -1.97
N PHE A 19 1.47 0.99 -1.30
CA PHE A 19 1.53 -0.40 -1.77
C PHE A 19 0.72 -0.63 -3.05
N THR A 20 -0.45 0.00 -3.20
CA THR A 20 -1.24 -0.11 -4.45
C THR A 20 -0.47 0.41 -5.66
N PHE A 21 0.17 1.58 -5.53
CA PHE A 21 1.01 2.13 -6.60
C PHE A 21 2.20 1.22 -6.92
N ALA A 22 2.89 0.71 -5.90
CA ALA A 22 4.00 -0.21 -6.09
C ALA A 22 3.58 -1.49 -6.83
N LEU A 23 2.46 -2.10 -6.42
CA LEU A 23 1.90 -3.30 -7.04
C LEU A 23 1.44 -3.05 -8.48
N ALA A 24 0.77 -1.92 -8.75
CA ALA A 24 0.33 -1.57 -10.10
C ALA A 24 1.52 -1.48 -11.08
N PHE A 25 2.63 -0.85 -10.65
CA PHE A 25 3.84 -0.75 -11.47
C PHE A 25 4.56 -2.08 -11.63
N LEU A 26 4.49 -2.95 -10.62
CA LEU A 26 5.06 -4.29 -10.67
C LEU A 26 4.32 -5.17 -11.68
N PHE A 27 2.99 -5.07 -11.75
CA PHE A 27 2.15 -5.92 -12.61
C PHE A 27 1.96 -5.38 -14.03
N TRP A 28 1.85 -4.06 -14.21
CA TRP A 28 1.43 -3.48 -15.51
C TRP A 28 2.46 -2.56 -16.18
N HIS A 29 3.58 -2.27 -15.53
CA HIS A 29 4.62 -1.41 -16.12
C HIS A 29 5.96 -2.12 -16.28
N ARG A 30 6.84 -2.04 -15.28
CA ARG A 30 8.20 -2.58 -15.35
C ARG A 30 8.69 -3.00 -13.97
N LEU A 31 9.23 -4.22 -13.89
CA LEU A 31 9.66 -4.84 -12.64
C LEU A 31 10.62 -3.96 -11.83
N TRP A 32 11.60 -3.31 -12.46
CA TRP A 32 12.55 -2.45 -11.74
C TRP A 32 11.86 -1.25 -11.10
N SER A 33 10.89 -0.64 -11.78
CA SER A 33 10.15 0.52 -11.28
C SER A 33 9.20 0.13 -10.15
N GLY A 34 8.54 -1.03 -10.27
CA GLY A 34 7.70 -1.59 -9.20
C GLY A 34 8.52 -1.97 -7.97
N ALA A 35 9.70 -2.57 -8.15
CA ALA A 35 10.60 -2.92 -7.05
C ALA A 35 11.12 -1.68 -6.31
N LEU A 36 11.48 -0.62 -7.04
CA LEU A 36 11.88 0.67 -6.44
C LEU A 36 10.73 1.28 -5.62
N LEU A 37 9.52 1.32 -6.19
CA LEU A 37 8.34 1.82 -5.50
C LEU A 37 7.96 0.97 -4.28
N MET A 38 8.17 -0.35 -4.34
CA MET A 38 7.95 -1.25 -3.21
C MET A 38 8.93 -0.97 -2.07
N ALA A 39 10.20 -0.70 -2.38
CA ALA A 39 11.18 -0.29 -1.38
C ALA A 39 10.80 1.05 -0.71
N ILE A 40 10.31 2.01 -1.50
CA ILE A 40 9.81 3.30 -0.99
C ILE A 40 8.55 3.08 -0.13
N ALA A 41 7.61 2.25 -0.57
CA ALA A 41 6.40 1.92 0.19
C ALA A 41 6.75 1.25 1.53
N ALA A 42 7.72 0.33 1.55
CA ALA A 42 8.22 -0.28 2.77
C ALA A 42 8.88 0.75 3.71
N ALA A 43 9.63 1.72 3.17
CA ALA A 43 10.20 2.81 3.97
C ALA A 43 9.11 3.73 4.57
N ILE A 44 8.05 4.03 3.80
CA ILE A 44 6.88 4.77 4.29
C ILE A 44 6.20 3.99 5.41
N ALA A 45 5.89 2.71 5.19
CA ALA A 45 5.29 1.84 6.18
C ALA A 45 6.10 1.79 7.48
N TRP A 46 7.42 1.64 7.36
CA TRP A 46 8.33 1.67 8.51
C TRP A 46 8.31 3.01 9.24
N SER A 47 8.30 4.14 8.52
CA SER A 47 8.23 5.47 9.15
C SER A 47 6.97 5.64 10.00
N ARG A 48 5.83 5.09 9.55
CA ARG A 48 4.55 5.14 10.27
C ARG A 48 4.57 4.27 11.54
N VAL A 49 5.18 3.08 11.47
CA VAL A 49 5.38 2.22 12.65
C VAL A 49 6.36 2.85 13.63
N TYR A 50 7.48 3.39 13.14
CA TYR A 50 8.53 4.01 13.96
C TYR A 50 8.03 5.24 14.71
N LEU A 51 7.17 6.06 14.08
CA LEU A 51 6.54 7.21 14.73
C LEU A 51 5.48 6.82 15.78
N GLY A 52 5.15 5.53 15.90
CA GLY A 52 4.17 5.01 16.84
C GLY A 52 2.72 5.39 16.49
N VAL A 53 2.46 5.76 15.22
CA VAL A 53 1.12 6.16 14.75
C VAL A 53 0.33 4.99 14.19
N HIS A 54 0.99 3.89 13.81
CA HIS A 54 0.35 2.68 13.29
C HIS A 54 1.04 1.43 13.83
N TRP A 55 0.27 0.35 13.94
CA TRP A 55 0.79 -0.98 14.22
C TRP A 55 1.33 -1.62 12.93
N PRO A 56 2.30 -2.56 13.02
CA PRO A 56 2.77 -3.31 11.85
C PRO A 56 1.65 -4.02 11.09
N LEU A 57 0.62 -4.49 11.80
CA LEU A 57 -0.58 -5.10 11.22
C LEU A 57 -1.37 -4.14 10.32
N ASP A 58 -1.38 -2.84 10.62
CA ASP A 58 -2.06 -1.82 9.80
C ASP A 58 -1.43 -1.68 8.41
N MET A 59 -0.10 -1.88 8.34
CA MET A 59 0.65 -1.86 7.09
C MET A 59 0.42 -3.14 6.28
N VAL A 60 0.33 -4.29 6.95
CA VAL A 60 -0.07 -5.56 6.30
C VAL A 60 -1.49 -5.46 5.75
N GLY A 61 -2.42 -4.86 6.51
CA GLY A 61 -3.77 -4.57 6.05
C GLY A 61 -3.79 -3.69 4.81
N GLY A 62 -2.98 -2.63 4.76
CA GLY A 62 -2.84 -1.77 3.58
C GLY A 62 -2.27 -2.49 2.37
N LEU A 63 -1.27 -3.38 2.56
CA LEU A 63 -0.73 -4.21 1.48
C LEU A 63 -1.79 -5.16 0.90
N LEU A 64 -2.54 -5.85 1.77
CA LEU A 64 -3.61 -6.75 1.36
C LEU A 64 -4.74 -5.99 0.62
N ALA A 65 -5.13 -4.83 1.11
CA ALA A 65 -6.09 -3.95 0.44
C ALA A 65 -5.61 -3.57 -0.96
N GLY A 66 -4.35 -3.19 -1.11
CA GLY A 66 -3.74 -2.90 -2.41
C GLY A 66 -3.70 -4.12 -3.35
N MET A 67 -3.37 -5.31 -2.84
CA MET A 67 -3.42 -6.56 -3.62
C MET A 67 -4.84 -6.88 -4.11
N CYS A 68 -5.84 -6.78 -3.24
CA CYS A 68 -7.25 -6.97 -3.61
C CYS A 68 -7.69 -5.95 -4.66
N GLY A 69 -7.29 -4.68 -4.51
CA GLY A 69 -7.59 -3.62 -5.47
C GLY A 69 -6.97 -3.89 -6.85
N CYS A 70 -5.69 -4.23 -6.90
CA CYS A 70 -5.01 -4.59 -8.14
C CYS A 70 -5.63 -5.84 -8.80
N LEU A 71 -5.94 -6.87 -8.01
CA LEU A 71 -6.59 -8.07 -8.52
C LEU A 71 -7.98 -7.78 -9.08
N GLY A 72 -8.79 -7.01 -8.35
CA GLY A 72 -10.12 -6.60 -8.81
C GLY A 72 -10.05 -5.81 -10.11
N ALA A 73 -9.12 -4.85 -10.21
CA ALA A 73 -8.89 -4.10 -11.43
C ALA A 73 -8.45 -5.02 -12.60
N ALA A 74 -7.55 -5.98 -12.35
CA ALA A 74 -7.14 -6.97 -13.36
C ALA A 74 -8.34 -7.80 -13.84
N LEU A 75 -9.15 -8.33 -12.92
CA LEU A 75 -10.30 -9.15 -13.25
C LEU A 75 -11.34 -8.37 -14.05
N ILE A 76 -11.69 -7.16 -13.61
CA ILE A 76 -12.63 -6.28 -14.31
C ILE A 76 -12.12 -6.01 -15.73
N TRP A 77 -10.84 -5.65 -15.87
CA TRP A 77 -10.22 -5.41 -17.17
C TRP A 77 -10.28 -6.65 -18.07
N HIS A 78 -9.99 -7.84 -17.55
CA HIS A 78 -10.08 -9.09 -18.31
C HIS A 78 -11.52 -9.48 -18.70
N THR A 79 -12.53 -9.06 -17.93
CA THR A 79 -13.93 -9.39 -18.22
C THR A 79 -14.63 -8.42 -19.19
N PHE A 80 -14.23 -7.14 -19.20
CA PHE A 80 -14.91 -6.09 -19.96
C PHE A 80 -14.03 -5.41 -21.03
N GLY A 81 -12.71 -5.63 -21.00
CA GLY A 81 -11.73 -5.03 -21.90
C GLY A 81 -11.26 -5.96 -23.01
#